data_AF-A0A964IT53-F1
#
_entry.id   AF-A0A964IT53-F1
#
_cell.length_a   1.000
_cell.length_b   1.000
_cell.length_c   1.000
_cell.angle_alpha   90.00
_cell.angle_beta   90.00
_cell.angle_gamma   90.00
#
_symmetry.space_group_name_H-M   'P 1'
#
loop_
_entity.id
_entity.type
_entity.pdbx_description
1 polymer ?
#
loop_
_entity_poly.entity_id
_entity_poly.type
_entity_poly.pdbx_seq_one_letter_code
_entity_poly.pdbx_strand_id
1 'polypeptide(L)' 'MHLSDTGRQAYRHDPVDLGTIPFADVPAALAAVGYKVRLMLEIISRDPGRDIIASAGKLAVLGFKPPPSK' A
#
# COMPACT_ATOMS: atom_id res chain seq x y z
N MET A 1 9.07 2.36 3.46
CA MET A 1 8.77 1.37 2.42
C MET A 1 7.68 1.98 1.55
N HIS A 2 7.82 1.89 0.23
CA HIS A 2 6.80 2.36 -0.70
C HIS A 2 5.83 1.21 -1.01
N LEU A 3 4.55 1.53 -1.10
CA LEU A 3 3.46 0.63 -1.39
C LEU A 3 2.90 1.00 -2.75
N SER A 4 3.05 0.07 -3.68
CA SER A 4 2.48 0.08 -5.01
C SER A 4 1.92 -1.30 -5.28
N ASP A 5 0.71 -1.38 -5.82
CA ASP A 5 0.26 -2.65 -6.38
C ASP A 5 0.95 -2.84 -7.73
N THR A 6 0.99 -4.07 -8.23
CA THR A 6 1.50 -4.35 -9.57
C THR A 6 1.00 -5.70 -10.08
N GLY A 7 0.78 -5.77 -11.39
CA GLY A 7 0.54 -7.03 -12.10
C GLY A 7 1.84 -7.74 -12.48
N ARG A 8 1.72 -8.84 -13.21
CA ARG A 8 2.89 -9.63 -13.67
C ARG A 8 3.31 -9.35 -15.12
N GLN A 9 2.53 -8.53 -15.83
CA GLN A 9 2.68 -8.32 -17.28
C GLN A 9 3.59 -7.15 -17.63
N ALA A 10 3.70 -6.15 -16.76
CA ALA A 10 4.55 -4.99 -16.95
C ALA A 10 5.07 -4.48 -15.61
N TYR A 11 6.29 -3.95 -15.60
CA TYR A 11 6.85 -3.29 -14.43
C TYR A 11 6.25 -1.89 -14.30
N ARG A 12 5.12 -1.79 -13.59
CA ARG A 12 4.36 -0.55 -13.37
C ARG A 12 3.71 -0.57 -11.99
N HIS A 13 3.68 0.60 -11.34
CA HIS A 13 2.93 0.81 -10.11
C HIS A 13 1.43 1.02 -10.42
N ASP A 14 0.59 0.40 -9.62
CA ASP A 14 -0.87 0.46 -9.72
C ASP A 14 -1.50 0.91 -8.40
N PRO A 15 -2.68 1.56 -8.46
CA PRO A 15 -3.58 1.67 -7.32
C PRO A 15 -3.89 0.31 -6.69
N VAL A 16 -4.17 0.30 -5.39
CA VAL A 16 -4.47 -0.94 -4.65
C VAL A 16 -5.71 -1.63 -5.22
N ASP A 17 -5.62 -2.95 -5.39
CA ASP A 17 -6.55 -3.89 -6.03
C ASP A 17 -6.59 -3.85 -7.56
N LEU A 18 -5.69 -3.10 -8.21
CA LEU A 18 -5.54 -3.16 -9.67
C LEU A 18 -4.36 -4.04 -10.11
N GLY A 19 -3.57 -4.54 -9.15
CA GLY A 19 -2.52 -5.51 -9.39
C GLY A 19 -2.82 -6.86 -8.72
N THR A 20 -1.76 -7.52 -8.24
CA THR A 20 -1.81 -8.89 -7.70
C THR A 20 -1.06 -9.04 -6.37
N ILE A 21 -0.62 -7.95 -5.75
CA ILE A 21 0.11 -8.02 -4.48
C ILE A 21 -0.85 -8.42 -3.34
N PRO A 22 -0.53 -9.46 -2.54
CA PRO A 22 -1.37 -9.91 -1.43
C PRO A 22 -1.17 -9.01 -0.20
N PHE A 23 -1.71 -7.78 -0.23
CA PHE A 23 -1.50 -6.80 0.85
C PHE A 23 -1.97 -7.28 2.23
N ALA A 24 -2.92 -8.23 2.31
CA ALA A 24 -3.41 -8.76 3.58
C ALA A 24 -2.31 -9.42 4.43
N ASP A 25 -1.28 -9.98 3.80
CA ASP A 25 -0.20 -10.71 4.50
C ASP A 25 0.92 -9.77 4.99
N VAL A 26 1.00 -8.57 4.40
CA VAL A 26 2.12 -7.63 4.61
C VAL A 26 2.20 -7.09 6.04
N PRO A 27 1.11 -6.71 6.73
CA PRO A 27 1.19 -6.20 8.11
C PRO A 27 1.83 -7.20 9.07
N ALA A 28 1.49 -8.49 8.97
CA ALA A 28 2.08 -9.54 9.79
C ALA A 28 3.59 -9.69 9.51
N ALA A 29 3.99 -9.65 8.23
CA ALA A 29 5.39 -9.70 7.85
C ALA A 29 6.20 -8.50 8.38
N LEU A 30 5.65 -7.28 8.27
CA LEU A 30 6.29 -6.07 8.81
C LEU A 30 6.44 -6.12 10.33
N ALA A 31 5.43 -6.63 11.03
CA ALA A 31 5.47 -6.80 12.48
C ALA A 31 6.53 -7.82 12.91
N ALA A 32 6.64 -8.95 12.19
CA ALA A 32 7.61 -10.01 12.49
C ALA A 32 9.07 -9.53 12.41
N VAL A 33 9.37 -8.55 11.57
CA VAL A 33 10.71 -7.94 11.45
C VAL A 33 10.87 -6.64 12.24
N GLY A 34 9.86 -6.24 13.01
CA GLY A 34 9.89 -5.02 13.82
C GLY A 34 9.93 -3.73 13.01
N TYR A 35 9.36 -3.71 11.79
CA TYR A 35 9.34 -2.51 10.94
C TYR A 35 8.38 -1.46 11.51
N LYS A 36 8.91 -0.26 11.81
CA LYS A 36 8.17 0.83 12.48
C LYS A 36 8.14 2.15 11.69
N VAL A 37 8.73 2.17 10.49
CA VAL A 37 8.82 3.40 9.69
C VAL A 37 7.52 3.64 8.93
N ARG A 38 7.18 4.91 8.70
CA ARG A 38 6.02 5.32 7.91
C ARG A 38 6.03 4.66 6.53
N LEU A 39 4.88 4.17 6.12
CA LEU A 39 4.62 3.64 4.78
C LEU A 39 4.14 4.77 3.86
N MET A 40 4.50 4.69 2.58
CA MET A 40 4.16 5.70 1.58
C MET A 40 3.49 5.03 0.38
N LEU A 41 2.37 5.57 -0.09
CA LEU A 41 1.79 5.15 -1.35
C LEU A 41 2.58 5.76 -2.52
N GLU A 42 2.94 4.94 -3.49
CA GLU A 42 3.58 5.38 -4.73
C GLU A 42 2.86 4.72 -5.92
N ILE A 43 1.86 5.38 -6.49
CA ILE A 43 0.99 4.79 -7.52
C ILE A 43 1.03 5.62 -8.81
N ILE A 44 0.81 4.98 -9.96
CA ILE A 44 0.59 5.67 -11.24
C ILE A 44 -0.89 5.62 -11.57
N SER A 45 -1.54 6.79 -11.52
CA SER A 45 -2.96 6.98 -11.81
C SER A 45 -3.20 8.22 -12.68
N ARG A 46 -4.31 8.19 -13.44
CA ARG A 46 -4.85 9.35 -14.16
C ARG A 46 -5.66 10.29 -13.24
N ASP A 47 -6.09 9.82 -12.07
CA ASP A 47 -6.80 10.59 -11.04
C ASP A 47 -6.16 10.33 -9.66
N PRO A 48 -4.96 10.88 -9.42
CA PRO A 48 -4.16 10.54 -8.24
C PRO A 48 -4.80 10.96 -6.92
N GLY A 49 -5.56 12.06 -6.89
CA GLY A 49 -6.21 12.54 -5.67
C GLY A 49 -7.23 11.53 -5.14
N ARG A 50 -8.11 11.06 -6.03
CA ARG A 50 -9.09 10.01 -5.73
C ARG A 50 -8.41 8.70 -5.36
N ASP A 51 -7.46 8.24 -6.17
CA ASP A 51 -6.92 6.89 -6.05
C ASP A 51 -5.96 6.72 -4.87
N ILE A 52 -5.28 7.79 -4.44
CA ILE A 52 -4.50 7.78 -3.20
C ILE A 52 -5.44 7.59 -2.00
N ILE A 53 -6.54 8.34 -1.93
CA ILE A 53 -7.51 8.22 -0.82
C ILE A 53 -8.12 6.83 -0.80
N ALA A 54 -8.56 6.32 -1.96
CA ALA A 54 -9.15 4.99 -2.08
C ALA A 54 -8.15 3.89 -1.70
N SER A 55 -6.91 3.97 -2.18
CA SER A 55 -5.85 3.00 -1.86
C SER A 55 -5.50 3.00 -0.38
N ALA A 56 -5.39 4.19 0.24
CA ALA A 56 -5.13 4.31 1.66
C ALA A 56 -6.26 3.69 2.50
N GLY A 57 -7.52 3.91 2.11
CA GLY A 57 -8.68 3.32 2.77
C GLY A 57 -8.66 1.78 2.73
N LYS A 58 -8.36 1.20 1.56
CA LYS A 58 -8.24 -0.26 1.40
C LYS A 58 -7.15 -0.85 2.29
N LEU A 59 -5.96 -0.24 2.29
CA LEU A 59 -4.85 -0.68 3.14
C LEU A 59 -5.18 -0.54 4.63
N ALA A 60 -5.89 0.52 5.03
CA ALA A 60 -6.30 0.72 6.42
C ALA A 60 -7.21 -0.41 6.92
N VAL A 61 -8.15 -0.88 6.09
CA VAL A 61 -9.01 -2.05 6.41
C VAL A 61 -8.17 -3.32 6.61
N LEU A 62 -7.05 -3.45 5.90
CA LEU A 62 -6.12 -4.58 6.01
C LEU A 62 -5.16 -4.47 7.22
N GLY A 63 -5.28 -3.42 8.03
CA GLY A 63 -4.46 -3.26 9.24
C GLY A 63 -3.16 -2.47 9.02
N PHE A 64 -3.00 -1.80 7.88
CA PHE A 64 -1.94 -0.80 7.72
C PHE A 64 -2.28 0.42 8.57
N LYS A 65 -1.40 0.76 9.50
CA LYS A 65 -1.62 1.86 10.44
C LYS A 65 -0.63 2.99 10.17
N PRO A 66 -1.07 4.27 10.22
CA PRO A 66 -0.12 5.36 10.32
C PRO A 66 0.68 5.22 11.62
N PRO A 67 1.95 5.65 11.65
CA PRO A 67 2.67 5.74 12.92
C PRO A 67 1.91 6.67 13.87
N PRO A 68 1.92 6.40 15.19
CA PRO A 68 1.28 7.27 16.16
C PRO A 68 1.79 8.71 15.97
N SER A 69 0.87 9.68 16.06
CA SER A 69 1.22 11.10 16.09
C SER A 69 2.17 11.35 17.26
N LYS A 70 3.25 12.11 17.00
CA LYS A 70 4.11 12.64 18.06
C LYS A 70 3.35 13.64 18.92
#